data_AF-A0A7Y7XYL6-F1
#
_entry.id   AF-A0A7Y7XYL6-F1
#
_cell.length_a   1.000
_cell.length_b   1.000
_cell.length_c   1.000
_cell.angle_alpha   90.00
_cell.angle_beta   90.00
_cell.angle_gamma   90.00
#
_symmetry.space_group_name_H-M   'P 1'
#
loop_
_entity.id
_entity.type
_entity.pdbx_description
1 polymer ?
#
loop_
_entity_poly.entity_id
_entity_poly.type
_entity_poly.pdbx_seq_one_letter_code
_entity_poly.pdbx_strand_id
1 'polypeptide(L)'
;MDVKIGAAALVTILAGLAIAFGVSECQRGPLNPPVAADTSAEEKAWLTLEHRIKRTDPAFTEVTRYGETLNIVYQPAKAAEGDEAWPPRLLRVVGQAIAAVNGAPGGKQYTQVTINAQIIAPNDVELTYAMVDFDALKTQPGGYTTFASSPRVLRFSSASLAQARDYCRGPSAQGFYPEFCQRVDSAKARQLLQ
;
A
#
# COMPACT_ATOMS: atom_id res chain seq x y z
N MET A 1 4.13 -33.40 18.37
CA MET A 1 3.19 -32.84 19.35
C MET A 1 1.97 -32.37 18.56
N ASP A 2 0.87 -33.13 18.60
CA ASP A 2 -0.38 -32.80 17.90
C ASP A 2 -1.25 -31.91 18.79
N VAL A 3 -1.39 -30.64 18.40
CA VAL A 3 -2.29 -29.71 19.09
C VAL A 3 -3.71 -29.97 18.59
N LYS A 4 -4.50 -30.71 19.36
CA LYS A 4 -5.95 -30.86 19.13
C LYS A 4 -6.67 -29.60 19.59
N ILE A 5 -6.91 -28.66 18.68
CA ILE A 5 -7.77 -27.51 18.95
C ILE A 5 -9.22 -28.00 19.00
N GLY A 6 -9.81 -28.01 20.20
CA GLY A 6 -11.22 -28.34 20.37
C GLY A 6 -12.12 -27.36 19.61
N ALA A 7 -13.18 -27.86 18.98
CA ALA A 7 -14.08 -27.07 18.14
C ALA A 7 -14.60 -25.77 18.81
N ALA A 8 -14.78 -25.77 20.13
CA ALA A 8 -15.18 -24.59 20.90
C ALA A 8 -14.11 -23.47 20.93
N ALA A 9 -12.82 -23.83 20.97
CA ALA A 9 -11.73 -22.87 20.90
C ALA A 9 -11.62 -22.26 19.50
N LEU A 10 -11.83 -23.07 18.45
CA LEU A 10 -11.84 -22.60 17.07
C LEU A 10 -12.99 -21.60 16.82
N VAL A 11 -14.20 -21.89 17.33
CA VAL A 11 -15.36 -20.98 17.22
C VAL A 11 -15.09 -19.65 17.93
N THR A 12 -14.44 -19.68 19.10
CA THR A 12 -14.11 -18.46 19.84
C THR A 12 -13.07 -17.61 19.12
N ILE A 13 -12.04 -18.23 18.53
CA ILE A 13 -11.03 -17.54 17.72
C ILE A 13 -11.67 -16.93 16.46
N LEU A 14 -12.54 -17.68 15.77
CA LEU A 14 -13.24 -17.19 14.57
C LEU A 14 -14.21 -16.06 14.88
N ALA A 15 -14.94 -16.14 16.00
CA ALA A 15 -15.82 -15.06 16.46
C ALA A 15 -15.01 -13.81 16.85
N GLY A 16 -13.90 -13.98 17.55
CA GLY A 16 -12.98 -12.88 17.88
C GLY A 16 -12.39 -12.21 16.64
N LEU A 17 -11.98 -12.99 15.64
CA LEU A 17 -11.56 -12.47 14.33
C LEU A 17 -12.69 -11.69 13.66
N ALA A 18 -13.89 -12.28 13.56
CA ALA A 18 -15.02 -11.66 12.88
C ALA A 18 -15.42 -10.31 13.53
N ILE A 19 -15.35 -10.21 14.86
CA ILE A 19 -15.60 -8.96 15.58
C ILE A 19 -14.48 -7.95 15.33
N ALA A 20 -13.21 -8.35 15.36
CA ALA A 20 -12.10 -7.44 15.08
C ALA A 20 -12.10 -6.91 13.63
N PHE A 21 -12.39 -7.79 12.66
CA PHE A 21 -12.57 -7.40 11.26
C PHE A 21 -13.84 -6.54 11.06
N GLY A 22 -14.94 -6.87 11.76
CA GLY A 22 -16.18 -6.08 11.70
C GLY A 22 -16.02 -4.68 12.30
N VAL A 23 -15.35 -4.54 13.44
CA VAL A 23 -15.10 -3.24 14.09
C VAL A 23 -14.17 -2.37 13.24
N SER A 24 -13.10 -2.94 12.68
CA SER A 24 -12.18 -2.20 11.81
C SER A 24 -12.84 -1.76 10.50
N GLU A 25 -13.73 -2.57 9.91
CA GLU A 25 -14.46 -2.18 8.70
C GLU A 25 -15.55 -1.13 8.99
N CYS A 26 -16.24 -1.22 10.14
CA CYS A 26 -17.20 -0.20 10.59
C CYS A 26 -16.52 1.15 10.86
N GLN A 27 -15.30 1.16 11.42
CA GLN A 27 -14.55 2.40 11.66
C GLN A 27 -14.08 3.08 10.36
N ARG A 28 -13.89 2.31 9.27
CA ARG A 28 -13.49 2.83 7.96
C ARG A 28 -14.63 3.50 7.18
N GLY A 29 -15.88 3.32 7.61
CA GLY A 29 -17.04 3.85 6.89
C GLY A 29 -17.37 3.07 5.60
N PRO A 30 -18.35 3.54 4.82
CA PRO A 30 -18.84 2.81 3.65
C PRO A 30 -17.77 2.66 2.56
N LEU A 31 -17.88 1.59 1.76
CA LEU A 31 -16.98 1.30 0.63
C LEU A 31 -17.01 2.38 -0.46
N ASN A 32 -18.17 3.02 -0.64
CA ASN A 32 -18.34 4.14 -1.57
C ASN A 32 -18.73 5.39 -0.78
N PRO A 33 -18.22 6.57 -1.14
CA PRO A 33 -18.59 7.80 -0.49
C PRO A 33 -20.04 8.20 -0.85
N PRO A 34 -20.74 8.96 0.01
CA PRO A 34 -21.96 9.63 -0.39
C PRO A 34 -21.64 10.64 -1.49
N VAL A 35 -22.39 10.59 -2.59
CA VAL A 35 -22.25 11.52 -3.73
C VAL A 35 -23.61 12.04 -4.13
N ALA A 36 -23.67 13.28 -4.63
CA ALA A 36 -24.92 13.89 -5.07
C ALA A 36 -25.48 13.14 -6.30
N ALA A 37 -26.81 13.07 -6.43
CA ALA A 37 -27.47 12.27 -7.45
C ALA A 37 -27.19 12.78 -8.89
N ASP A 38 -26.92 14.08 -9.04
CA ASP A 38 -26.59 14.78 -10.27
C ASP A 38 -25.09 14.73 -10.64
N THR A 39 -24.25 14.10 -9.79
CA THR A 39 -22.83 13.89 -10.09
C THR A 39 -22.69 13.00 -11.32
N SER A 40 -21.85 13.42 -12.28
CA SER A 40 -21.58 12.62 -13.48
C SER A 40 -21.02 11.23 -13.13
N ALA A 41 -21.23 10.25 -14.00
CA ALA A 41 -20.72 8.90 -13.77
C ALA A 41 -19.19 8.86 -13.63
N GLU A 42 -18.49 9.68 -14.41
CA GLU A 42 -17.03 9.81 -14.35
C GLU A 42 -16.59 10.40 -13.01
N GLU A 43 -17.22 11.49 -12.57
CA GLU A 43 -16.87 12.15 -11.31
C GLU A 43 -17.18 11.23 -10.12
N LYS A 44 -18.31 10.51 -10.17
CA LYS A 44 -18.65 9.49 -9.18
C LYS A 44 -17.63 8.36 -9.12
N ALA A 45 -17.13 7.90 -10.27
CA ALA A 45 -16.08 6.88 -10.33
C ALA A 45 -14.77 7.40 -9.73
N TRP A 46 -14.40 8.64 -10.04
CA TRP A 46 -13.23 9.32 -9.48
C TRP A 46 -13.32 9.44 -7.94
N LEU A 47 -14.39 10.03 -7.42
CA LEU A 47 -14.61 10.19 -5.97
C LEU A 47 -14.61 8.84 -5.25
N THR A 48 -15.19 7.81 -5.87
CA THR A 48 -15.18 6.45 -5.32
C THR A 48 -13.78 5.87 -5.25
N LEU A 49 -12.97 6.05 -6.30
CA LEU A 49 -11.59 5.58 -6.33
C LEU A 49 -10.74 6.30 -5.28
N GLU A 50 -10.82 7.63 -5.22
CA GLU A 50 -10.10 8.43 -4.24
C GLU A 50 -10.47 8.01 -2.81
N HIS A 51 -11.77 7.91 -2.52
CA HIS A 51 -12.27 7.46 -1.22
C HIS A 51 -11.74 6.08 -0.84
N ARG A 52 -11.77 5.12 -1.78
CA ARG A 52 -11.30 3.76 -1.51
C ARG A 52 -9.81 3.71 -1.20
N ILE A 53 -8.97 4.51 -1.87
CA ILE A 53 -7.55 4.63 -1.56
C ILE A 53 -7.37 5.21 -0.16
N LYS A 54 -8.00 6.34 0.13
CA LYS A 54 -7.90 7.01 1.45
C LYS A 54 -8.46 6.17 2.60
N ARG A 55 -9.42 5.28 2.31
CA ARG A 55 -9.96 4.30 3.28
C ARG A 55 -8.97 3.19 3.62
N THR A 56 -7.98 2.91 2.77
CA THR A 56 -6.99 1.86 3.05
C THR A 56 -6.08 2.23 4.21
N ASP A 57 -5.61 3.47 4.24
CA ASP A 57 -4.79 4.03 5.30
C ASP A 57 -4.98 5.56 5.37
N PRO A 58 -5.23 6.16 6.55
CA PRO A 58 -5.44 7.60 6.70
C PRO A 58 -4.20 8.44 6.34
N ALA A 59 -3.02 7.83 6.26
CA ALA A 59 -1.82 8.49 5.80
C ALA A 59 -1.78 8.70 4.27
N PHE A 60 -2.71 8.14 3.49
CA PHE A 60 -2.91 8.59 2.11
C PHE A 60 -3.65 9.92 2.09
N THR A 61 -2.90 11.01 1.91
CA THR A 61 -3.42 12.37 2.08
C THR A 61 -3.96 12.96 0.78
N GLU A 62 -3.35 12.60 -0.36
CA GLU A 62 -3.66 13.17 -1.66
C GLU A 62 -3.68 12.10 -2.75
N VAL A 63 -4.64 12.20 -3.66
CA VAL A 63 -4.74 11.37 -4.87
C VAL A 63 -4.99 12.32 -6.04
N THR A 64 -4.07 12.37 -7.00
CA THR A 64 -4.19 13.19 -8.20
C THR A 64 -4.15 12.32 -9.45
N ARG A 65 -4.90 12.73 -10.49
CA ARG A 65 -4.95 12.05 -11.79
C ARG A 65 -4.40 12.95 -12.88
N TYR A 66 -3.59 12.38 -13.77
CA TYR A 66 -3.05 13.04 -14.95
C TYR A 66 -3.11 12.07 -16.13
N GLY A 67 -4.14 12.20 -16.96
CA GLY A 67 -4.43 11.21 -18.01
C GLY A 67 -4.58 9.81 -17.41
N GLU A 68 -3.78 8.86 -17.88
CA GLU A 68 -3.78 7.46 -17.42
C GLU A 68 -2.82 7.21 -16.23
N THR A 69 -2.30 8.26 -15.59
CA THR A 69 -1.43 8.15 -14.42
C THR A 69 -2.13 8.62 -13.15
N LEU A 70 -2.01 7.82 -12.08
CA LEU A 70 -2.33 8.24 -10.72
C LEU A 70 -1.07 8.57 -9.95
N ASN A 71 -1.15 9.65 -9.18
CA ASN A 71 -0.17 10.00 -8.17
C ASN A 71 -0.84 10.01 -6.80
N ILE A 72 -0.23 9.34 -5.83
CA ILE A 72 -0.76 9.17 -4.48
C ILE A 72 0.31 9.59 -3.49
N VAL A 73 -0.04 10.51 -2.59
CA VAL A 73 0.85 10.95 -1.51
C VAL A 73 0.58 10.14 -0.26
N TYR A 74 1.63 9.55 0.32
CA TYR A 74 1.57 8.81 1.58
C TYR A 74 2.40 9.52 2.65
N GLN A 75 1.76 10.05 3.68
CA GLN A 75 2.38 10.82 4.75
C GLN A 75 2.00 10.22 6.12
N PRO A 76 2.74 9.20 6.58
CA PRO A 76 2.48 8.59 7.88
C PRO A 76 2.84 9.54 9.01
N ALA A 77 2.17 9.39 10.15
CA ALA A 77 2.65 9.99 11.38
C ALA A 77 4.06 9.50 11.69
N LYS A 78 4.87 10.35 12.33
CA LYS A 78 6.19 9.96 12.81
C LYS A 78 6.05 8.76 13.75
N ALA A 79 6.77 7.70 13.45
CA ALA A 79 6.76 6.48 14.25
C ALA A 79 7.27 6.78 15.67
N ALA A 80 6.60 6.21 16.68
CA ALA A 80 7.06 6.23 18.05
C ALA A 80 8.29 5.32 18.22
N GLU A 81 9.03 5.47 19.33
CA GLU A 81 10.12 4.55 19.63
C GLU A 81 9.60 3.12 19.82
N GLY A 82 10.22 2.16 19.12
CA GLY A 82 9.81 0.75 19.15
C GLY A 82 8.74 0.37 18.13
N ASP A 83 8.23 1.30 17.33
CA ASP A 83 7.32 1.01 16.23
C ASP A 83 7.98 0.19 15.11
N GLU A 84 7.14 -0.49 14.33
CA GLU A 84 7.55 -1.16 13.11
C GLU A 84 8.33 -0.21 12.19
N ALA A 85 9.46 -0.70 11.67
CA ALA A 85 10.22 0.00 10.64
C ALA A 85 9.31 0.38 9.46
N TRP A 86 9.55 1.53 8.82
CA TRP A 86 8.66 2.00 7.77
C TRP A 86 8.61 1.10 6.52
N PRO A 87 9.66 0.35 6.08
CA PRO A 87 9.57 -0.42 4.84
C PRO A 87 8.44 -1.46 4.81
N PRO A 88 8.31 -2.38 5.78
CA PRO A 88 7.22 -3.36 5.77
C PRO A 88 5.85 -2.70 5.88
N ARG A 89 5.72 -1.64 6.69
CA ARG A 89 4.48 -0.85 6.78
C ARG A 89 4.10 -0.25 5.42
N LEU A 90 5.04 0.42 4.75
CA LEU A 90 4.83 1.06 3.45
C LEU A 90 4.41 0.03 2.39
N LEU A 91 5.15 -1.08 2.26
CA LEU A 91 4.85 -2.09 1.24
C LEU A 91 3.47 -2.71 1.44
N ARG A 92 3.07 -2.97 2.69
CA ARG A 92 1.73 -3.46 3.01
C ARG A 92 0.62 -2.49 2.60
N VAL A 93 0.74 -1.21 2.96
CA VAL A 93 -0.31 -0.20 2.64
C VAL A 93 -0.34 0.12 1.16
N VAL A 94 0.81 0.11 0.48
CA VAL A 94 0.90 0.30 -0.98
C VAL A 94 0.22 -0.84 -1.72
N GLY A 95 0.44 -2.10 -1.32
CA GLY A 95 -0.29 -3.23 -1.88
C GLY A 95 -1.81 -3.09 -1.75
N GLN A 96 -2.28 -2.60 -0.60
CA GLN A 96 -3.71 -2.34 -0.36
C GLN A 96 -4.25 -1.17 -1.20
N ALA A 97 -3.51 -0.07 -1.33
CA ALA A 97 -3.91 1.07 -2.15
C ALA A 97 -4.03 0.69 -3.63
N ILE A 98 -3.07 -0.10 -4.15
CA ILE A 98 -3.10 -0.57 -5.53
C ILE A 98 -4.27 -1.54 -5.75
N ALA A 99 -4.55 -2.41 -4.78
CA ALA A 99 -5.75 -3.24 -4.81
C ALA A 99 -7.03 -2.39 -4.87
N ALA A 100 -7.09 -1.30 -4.09
CA ALA A 100 -8.20 -0.37 -4.06
C ALA A 100 -8.37 0.36 -5.39
N VAL A 101 -7.28 0.82 -6.03
CA VAL A 101 -7.29 1.36 -7.40
C VAL A 101 -7.88 0.32 -8.35
N ASN A 102 -7.32 -0.88 -8.37
CA ASN A 102 -7.69 -1.92 -9.32
C ASN A 102 -9.15 -2.39 -9.18
N GLY A 103 -9.69 -2.36 -7.96
CA GLY A 103 -11.08 -2.76 -7.66
C GLY A 103 -12.10 -1.63 -7.71
N ALA A 104 -11.68 -0.37 -7.88
CA ALA A 104 -12.58 0.78 -7.96
C ALA A 104 -13.20 0.94 -9.36
N PRO A 105 -14.45 1.45 -9.46
CA PRO A 105 -15.00 1.92 -10.73
C PRO A 105 -14.05 2.91 -11.41
N GLY A 106 -13.79 2.74 -12.71
CA GLY A 106 -12.84 3.58 -13.45
C GLY A 106 -11.36 3.36 -13.11
N GLY A 107 -11.01 2.52 -12.12
CA GLY A 107 -9.61 2.32 -11.74
C GLY A 107 -8.76 1.60 -12.79
N LYS A 108 -9.40 0.83 -13.67
CA LYS A 108 -8.76 0.12 -14.78
C LYS A 108 -8.25 1.03 -15.92
N GLN A 109 -8.66 2.30 -15.94
CA GLN A 109 -8.17 3.25 -16.95
C GLN A 109 -6.75 3.74 -16.66
N TYR A 110 -6.25 3.54 -15.44
CA TYR A 110 -4.92 3.99 -15.04
C TYR A 110 -3.90 2.91 -15.33
N THR A 111 -2.96 3.22 -16.22
CA THR A 111 -1.89 2.30 -16.61
C THR A 111 -0.68 2.41 -15.67
N GLN A 112 -0.55 3.52 -14.95
CA GLN A 112 0.52 3.78 -14.01
C GLN A 112 0.02 4.34 -12.67
N VAL A 113 0.58 3.86 -11.56
CA VAL A 113 0.38 4.41 -10.23
C VAL A 113 1.73 4.77 -9.63
N THR A 114 1.89 6.00 -9.17
CA THR A 114 3.07 6.46 -8.43
C THR A 114 2.68 6.77 -6.99
N ILE A 115 3.40 6.17 -6.04
CA ILE A 115 3.31 6.49 -4.62
C ILE A 115 4.50 7.38 -4.28
N ASN A 116 4.21 8.61 -3.84
CA ASN A 116 5.17 9.51 -3.23
C ASN A 116 5.01 9.45 -1.72
N ALA A 117 5.84 8.65 -1.06
CA ALA A 117 5.84 8.57 0.39
C ALA A 117 6.74 9.67 0.97
N GLN A 118 6.28 10.25 2.08
CA GLN A 118 6.93 11.27 2.87
C GLN A 118 7.23 10.69 4.26
N ILE A 119 8.26 9.84 4.33
CA ILE A 119 8.60 9.11 5.56
C ILE A 119 9.45 9.98 6.48
N ILE A 120 10.55 10.52 5.94
CA ILE A 120 11.51 11.37 6.65
C ILE A 120 11.34 12.83 6.21
N ALA A 121 11.13 13.05 4.90
CA ALA A 121 11.00 14.35 4.27
C ALA A 121 10.04 14.27 3.08
N PRO A 122 9.56 15.41 2.54
CA PRO A 122 8.78 15.41 1.32
C PRO A 122 9.51 14.73 0.16
N ASN A 123 8.79 13.89 -0.60
CA ASN A 123 9.28 13.17 -1.79
C ASN A 123 10.54 12.31 -1.53
N ASP A 124 10.66 11.74 -0.33
CA ASP A 124 11.85 10.99 0.06
C ASP A 124 11.82 9.52 -0.40
N VAL A 125 10.64 8.98 -0.74
CA VAL A 125 10.50 7.66 -1.37
C VAL A 125 9.48 7.73 -2.51
N GLU A 126 9.86 7.22 -3.69
CA GLU A 126 9.01 7.16 -4.88
C GLU A 126 8.92 5.70 -5.36
N LEU A 127 7.69 5.20 -5.47
CA LEU A 127 7.38 3.85 -5.97
C LEU A 127 6.46 3.96 -7.18
N THR A 128 6.93 3.59 -8.37
CA THR A 128 6.09 3.59 -9.59
C THR A 128 5.77 2.17 -10.03
N TYR A 129 4.49 1.93 -10.27
CA TYR A 129 3.93 0.64 -10.66
C TYR A 129 3.24 0.73 -12.01
N ALA A 130 3.43 -0.27 -12.86
CA ALA A 130 2.61 -0.45 -14.04
C ALA A 130 1.44 -1.38 -13.70
N MET A 131 0.21 -0.91 -13.87
CA MET A 131 -0.99 -1.63 -13.46
C MET A 131 -1.25 -2.90 -14.29
N VAL A 132 -0.66 -2.99 -15.49
CA VAL A 132 -0.68 -4.22 -16.30
C VAL A 132 -0.02 -5.40 -15.59
N ASP A 133 1.05 -5.16 -14.81
CA ASP A 133 1.75 -6.23 -14.09
C ASP A 133 0.93 -6.73 -12.89
N PHE A 134 -0.03 -5.92 -12.41
CA PHE A 134 -0.87 -6.25 -11.25
C PHE A 134 -1.86 -7.36 -11.59
N ASP A 135 -2.46 -7.31 -12.77
CA ASP A 135 -3.44 -8.32 -13.20
C ASP A 135 -2.82 -9.71 -13.36
N ALA A 136 -1.53 -9.78 -13.69
CA ALA A 136 -0.78 -11.04 -13.78
C ALA A 136 -0.53 -11.70 -12.40
N LEU A 137 -0.46 -10.89 -11.34
CA LEU A 137 -0.07 -11.35 -9.99
C LEU A 137 -1.26 -11.50 -9.04
N LYS A 138 -2.36 -10.75 -9.21
CA LYS A 138 -3.46 -10.66 -8.23
C LYS A 138 -4.12 -12.00 -7.86
N THR A 139 -4.05 -13.01 -8.74
CA THR A 139 -4.64 -14.33 -8.52
C THR A 139 -3.69 -15.32 -7.86
N GLN A 140 -2.41 -14.97 -7.72
CA GLN A 140 -1.39 -15.81 -7.11
C GLN A 140 -1.42 -15.66 -5.58
N PRO A 141 -1.15 -16.73 -4.80
CA PRO A 141 -0.94 -16.62 -3.37
C PRO A 141 0.17 -15.61 -3.06
N GLY A 142 -0.15 -14.56 -2.28
CA GLY A 142 0.80 -13.49 -1.95
C GLY A 142 1.03 -12.45 -3.07
N GLY A 143 0.31 -12.54 -4.20
CA GLY A 143 0.56 -11.69 -5.36
C GLY A 143 0.47 -10.17 -5.10
N TYR A 144 -0.37 -9.73 -4.15
CA TYR A 144 -0.41 -8.34 -3.71
C TYR A 144 0.89 -7.88 -3.05
N THR A 145 1.48 -8.74 -2.20
CA THR A 145 2.75 -8.49 -1.53
C THR A 145 3.89 -8.47 -2.54
N THR A 146 3.93 -9.44 -3.45
CA THR A 146 4.93 -9.52 -4.54
C THR A 146 4.85 -8.32 -5.49
N PHE A 147 3.64 -7.86 -5.81
CA PHE A 147 3.49 -6.67 -6.63
C PHE A 147 4.00 -5.43 -5.90
N ALA A 148 3.60 -5.25 -4.62
CA ALA A 148 4.05 -4.13 -3.81
C ALA A 148 5.58 -4.09 -3.65
N SER A 149 6.23 -5.25 -3.51
CA SER A 149 7.70 -5.39 -3.42
C SER A 149 8.44 -5.12 -4.73
N SER A 150 7.73 -5.05 -5.86
CA SER A 150 8.33 -5.01 -7.20
C SER A 150 7.95 -3.76 -8.02
N PRO A 151 8.13 -2.53 -7.50
CA PRO A 151 7.90 -1.34 -8.31
C PRO A 151 8.87 -1.28 -9.50
N ARG A 152 8.41 -0.76 -10.64
CA ARG A 152 9.26 -0.52 -11.81
C ARG A 152 10.31 0.54 -11.54
N VAL A 153 9.92 1.59 -10.81
CA VAL A 153 10.82 2.65 -10.36
C VAL A 153 10.82 2.66 -8.83
N LEU A 154 12.01 2.62 -8.25
CA LEU A 154 12.25 2.73 -6.83
C LEU A 154 13.30 3.82 -6.60
N ARG A 155 12.90 4.95 -6.02
CA ARG A 155 13.81 6.05 -5.69
C ARG A 155 13.73 6.40 -4.22
N PHE A 156 14.87 6.83 -3.70
CA PHE A 156 15.02 7.20 -2.30
C PHE A 156 15.85 8.48 -2.17
N SER A 157 15.55 9.27 -1.14
CA SER A 157 16.53 10.17 -0.56
C SER A 157 17.70 9.38 0.05
N SER A 158 18.83 10.04 0.32
CA SER A 158 19.97 9.39 0.97
C SER A 158 19.62 8.78 2.34
N ALA A 159 18.80 9.48 3.13
CA ALA A 159 18.40 9.03 4.47
C ALA A 159 17.46 7.81 4.40
N SER A 160 16.45 7.87 3.52
CA SER A 160 15.48 6.78 3.36
C SER A 160 16.14 5.54 2.75
N LEU A 161 17.12 5.70 1.85
CA LEU A 161 17.91 4.59 1.32
C LEU A 161 18.73 3.90 2.41
N ALA A 162 19.35 4.66 3.32
CA ALA A 162 20.12 4.10 4.41
C ALA A 162 19.24 3.24 5.34
N GLN A 163 18.04 3.74 5.69
CA GLN A 163 17.08 2.99 6.51
C GLN A 163 16.53 1.74 5.78
N ALA A 164 16.24 1.84 4.48
CA ALA A 164 15.80 0.70 3.68
C ALA A 164 16.88 -0.39 3.62
N ARG A 165 18.15 -0.01 3.44
CA ARG A 165 19.29 -0.94 3.44
C ARG A 165 19.47 -1.61 4.79
N ASP A 166 19.32 -0.86 5.87
CA ASP A 166 19.43 -1.43 7.22
C ASP A 166 18.35 -2.50 7.47
N TYR A 167 17.10 -2.19 7.11
CA TYR A 167 16.00 -3.16 7.14
C TYR A 167 16.32 -4.43 6.32
N CYS A 168 16.82 -4.26 5.10
CA CYS A 168 17.10 -5.36 4.18
C CYS A 168 18.29 -6.25 4.57
N ARG A 169 19.10 -5.87 5.56
CA ARG A 169 20.11 -6.76 6.15
C ARG A 169 19.49 -7.81 7.08
N GLY A 170 18.28 -7.57 7.57
CA GLY A 170 17.58 -8.48 8.48
C GLY A 170 17.04 -9.73 7.75
N PRO A 171 17.08 -10.92 8.38
CA PRO A 171 16.60 -12.16 7.76
C PRO A 171 15.10 -12.12 7.45
N SER A 172 14.30 -11.44 8.28
CA SER A 172 12.86 -11.27 8.05
C SER A 172 12.57 -10.47 6.78
N ALA A 173 13.34 -9.41 6.49
CA ALA A 173 13.14 -8.60 5.30
C ALA A 173 13.35 -9.42 4.02
N GLN A 174 14.42 -10.22 3.98
CA GLN A 174 14.73 -11.11 2.85
C GLN A 174 13.68 -12.22 2.67
N GLY A 175 13.03 -12.67 3.74
CA GLY A 175 11.96 -13.67 3.67
C GLY A 175 10.62 -13.12 3.16
N PHE A 176 10.25 -11.90 3.55
CA PHE A 176 8.94 -11.32 3.20
C PHE A 176 8.96 -10.43 1.96
N TYR A 177 10.07 -9.74 1.68
CA TYR A 177 10.18 -8.76 0.59
C TYR A 177 11.51 -8.90 -0.18
N PRO A 178 11.84 -10.09 -0.71
CA PRO A 178 13.12 -10.34 -1.38
C PRO A 178 13.34 -9.44 -2.59
N GLU A 179 12.32 -9.19 -3.42
CA GLU A 179 12.46 -8.36 -4.62
C GLU A 179 12.70 -6.89 -4.28
N PHE A 180 12.08 -6.40 -3.20
CA PHE A 180 12.31 -5.06 -2.70
C PHE A 180 13.76 -4.91 -2.24
N CYS A 181 14.26 -5.87 -1.46
CA CYS A 181 15.62 -5.82 -0.94
C CYS A 181 16.69 -5.93 -2.04
N GLN A 182 16.48 -6.78 -3.04
CA GLN A 182 17.35 -6.83 -4.22
C GLN A 182 17.46 -5.47 -4.94
N ARG A 183 16.34 -4.74 -5.04
CA ARG A 183 16.30 -3.41 -5.65
C ARG A 183 16.96 -2.35 -4.76
N VAL A 184 16.76 -2.41 -3.45
CA VAL A 184 17.39 -1.51 -2.47
C VAL A 184 18.93 -1.64 -2.50
N ASP A 185 19.44 -2.85 -2.66
CA ASP A 185 20.89 -3.10 -2.72
C ASP A 185 21.54 -2.47 -3.96
N SER A 186 20.82 -2.47 -5.08
CA SER A 186 21.26 -1.85 -6.35
C SER A 186 20.90 -0.37 -6.48
N ALA A 187 20.02 0.15 -5.63
CA ALA A 187 19.57 1.54 -5.69
C ALA A 187 20.69 2.54 -5.34
N LYS A 188 20.69 3.67 -6.05
CA LYS A 188 21.51 4.85 -5.74
C LYS A 188 20.62 5.93 -5.15
N ALA A 189 21.13 6.67 -4.16
CA ALA A 189 20.40 7.78 -3.59
C ALA A 189 20.12 8.83 -4.68
N ARG A 190 18.92 9.40 -4.66
CA ARG A 190 18.57 10.54 -5.53
C ARG A 190 19.48 11.70 -5.14
N GLN A 191 20.25 12.21 -6.09
CA GLN A 191 20.89 13.50 -5.93
C GLN A 191 19.76 14.53 -5.88
N LEU A 192 19.57 15.15 -4.72
CA LEU A 192 18.77 16.35 -4.63
C LEU A 192 19.57 17.41 -5.39
N LEU A 193 19.08 17.82 -6.56
CA LEU A 193 19.54 19.05 -7.18
C LEU A 193 19.26 20.16 -6.17
N GLN A 194 20.33 20.73 -5.63
CA GLN A 194 20.30 21.87 -4.71
C GLN A 194 19.77 23.10 -5.44
#